data_AF-A0A815PKI6-F1
#
_entry.id   AF-A0A815PKI6-F1
#
_cell.length_a   1.000
_cell.length_b   1.000
_cell.length_c   1.000
_cell.angle_alpha   90.00
_cell.angle_beta   90.00
_cell.angle_gamma   90.00
#
_symmetry.space_group_name_H-M   'P 1'
#
loop_
_entity.id
_entity.type
_entity.pdbx_description
1 polymer ?
#
loop_
_entity_poly.entity_id
_entity_poly.type
_entity_poly.pdbx_seq_one_letter_code
_entity_poly.pdbx_strand_id
1 'polypeptide(L)'
;MKYFVDLFPLLFILVAGDRHLNANGPFGKRHAVGDEPSPHACDRGSGISTSSKTLTVSNINVSTTTYVSNEQIIITWTSLSNPCVDDFVGIYFVEIDLSAACDYFDYEFVKSGQSQTSWQMTNLRRSLEFRYYSRDRNCFGNYSLIARSPTVQPSNINEPTHVHLAYGDHIDEIYVSYLTNSSDFLPQCQYGLNPSSLNLQKSGTSTTYTASDMCEGKATEWGPQTFIHPGFMHTILLTNLVPSTTYYYRVGTDQHGWSEIYSFRNRPSNKDESVYLIAYGDMGVSPVESGAKSTMDRVAARIQSTNVTCLLHIGDISYARGIGALWDAFMTQLQPVAARVPYMVGIGNHEYDHETGGNKDPSGASGPGGFRPKWGNYGTDSGGECAVPMVRRFHSPSNGNGLFWYSFDVGPIHIIYYSTEHDFRRTSSQYQWIEEDLRSVNRSRTPWLIVGSHRHFYTSESESPTDLIKLMLRLYLEPLFYQYHVDVNLYAHRHSDQSQYKTYRYKTLPLAPSIPDSINQLKEQADQGYLFVMTPLFGESDWVNFYLDWKTAKSDALDIDGGF
;
A
#
# COMPACT_ATOMS: atom_id res chain seq x y z
N MET A 1 -23.87 -29.67 -34.81
CA MET A 1 -22.44 -29.55 -34.49
C MET A 1 -22.34 -28.44 -33.45
N LYS A 2 -22.28 -28.79 -32.15
CA LYS A 2 -22.22 -27.83 -31.05
C LYS A 2 -20.77 -27.34 -30.97
N TYR A 3 -20.52 -26.09 -31.32
CA TYR A 3 -19.27 -25.42 -30.98
C TYR A 3 -19.37 -25.01 -29.51
N PHE A 4 -18.71 -25.75 -28.62
CA PHE A 4 -18.32 -25.23 -27.32
C PHE A 4 -17.22 -24.21 -27.59
N VAL A 5 -17.55 -22.92 -27.44
CA VAL A 5 -16.54 -21.86 -27.38
C VAL A 5 -16.27 -21.70 -25.89
N ASP A 6 -15.14 -22.22 -25.44
CA ASP A 6 -14.64 -22.00 -24.08
C ASP A 6 -14.34 -20.50 -23.93
N LEU A 7 -15.33 -19.77 -23.38
CA LEU A 7 -15.23 -18.36 -23.04
C LEU A 7 -14.39 -18.25 -21.75
N PHE A 8 -13.12 -17.85 -21.88
CA PHE A 8 -12.25 -17.59 -20.74
C PHE A 8 -12.64 -16.28 -20.04
N PRO A 9 -13.02 -16.28 -18.75
CA PRO A 9 -13.38 -15.06 -18.05
C PRO A 9 -12.12 -14.33 -17.57
N LEU A 10 -12.03 -13.04 -17.90
CA LEU A 10 -11.15 -12.10 -17.20
C LEU A 10 -11.96 -11.54 -16.02
N LEU A 11 -11.49 -11.74 -14.80
CA LEU A 11 -12.22 -11.34 -13.59
C LEU A 11 -11.44 -10.31 -12.81
N PHE A 12 -12.04 -9.13 -12.63
CA PHE A 12 -11.54 -8.08 -11.73
C PHE A 12 -12.34 -8.11 -10.43
N ILE A 13 -11.63 -8.05 -9.31
CA ILE A 13 -12.22 -7.93 -7.98
C ILE A 13 -11.77 -6.62 -7.37
N LEU A 14 -12.73 -5.71 -7.16
CA LEU A 14 -12.50 -4.38 -6.59
C LEU A 14 -12.88 -4.37 -5.11
N VAL A 15 -12.17 -3.55 -4.34
CA VAL A 15 -12.23 -3.55 -2.89
C VAL A 15 -12.03 -2.13 -2.34
N ALA A 16 -12.53 -1.85 -1.13
CA ALA A 16 -12.99 -0.53 -0.73
C ALA A 16 -12.25 0.20 0.42
N GLY A 17 -11.87 1.49 0.24
CA GLY A 17 -11.18 2.43 1.19
C GLY A 17 -12.08 3.46 1.95
N ASP A 18 -11.60 4.27 2.90
CA ASP A 18 -12.37 5.38 3.58
C ASP A 18 -11.55 6.71 3.55
N ARG A 19 -11.98 7.81 4.21
CA ARG A 19 -11.32 9.15 4.14
C ARG A 19 -10.24 9.41 5.21
N HIS A 20 -9.15 10.04 4.73
CA HIS A 20 -7.85 10.35 5.34
C HIS A 20 -7.78 11.49 6.36
N LEU A 21 -7.16 11.22 7.51
CA LEU A 21 -6.27 12.13 8.27
C LEU A 21 -5.24 11.26 9.03
N ASN A 22 -3.94 11.56 8.88
CA ASN A 22 -2.84 10.93 9.63
C ASN A 22 -2.84 11.38 11.11
N ALA A 23 -3.85 10.94 11.87
CA ALA A 23 -3.90 11.04 13.33
C ALA A 23 -3.58 9.69 14.03
N ASN A 24 -3.34 8.62 13.24
CA ASN A 24 -3.25 7.25 13.73
C ASN A 24 -1.82 6.69 13.65
N GLY A 25 -1.37 5.98 14.69
CA GLY A 25 -0.06 5.36 14.75
C GLY A 25 0.02 3.96 14.12
N PRO A 26 1.23 3.38 14.01
CA PRO A 26 1.49 2.11 13.33
C PRO A 26 1.05 0.85 14.11
N PHE A 27 0.35 1.02 15.24
CA PHE A 27 0.06 -0.03 16.22
C PHE A 27 -1.43 -0.29 16.47
N GLY A 28 -2.29 0.12 15.55
CA GLY A 28 -3.65 -0.34 15.60
C GLY A 28 -4.62 0.51 16.41
N LYS A 29 -4.25 1.72 16.88
CA LYS A 29 -5.24 2.63 17.48
C LYS A 29 -5.88 3.53 16.45
N ARG A 30 -7.21 3.56 16.51
CA ARG A 30 -8.04 4.50 15.78
C ARG A 30 -8.32 5.71 16.67
N HIS A 31 -8.09 6.87 16.12
CA HIS A 31 -8.30 8.20 16.64
C HIS A 31 -9.37 8.84 15.74
N ALA A 32 -10.43 9.38 16.36
CA ALA A 32 -11.47 10.11 15.63
C ALA A 32 -10.92 11.43 15.06
N VAL A 33 -11.64 12.02 14.09
CA VAL A 33 -11.30 13.34 13.50
C VAL A 33 -11.31 14.49 14.55
N GLY A 34 -11.88 14.26 15.73
CA GLY A 34 -11.77 15.15 16.90
C GLY A 34 -10.69 14.73 17.91
N ASP A 35 -10.14 13.52 17.78
CA ASP A 35 -8.94 13.03 18.47
C ASP A 35 -7.70 13.42 17.65
N GLU A 36 -7.68 14.63 17.07
CA GLU A 36 -6.44 15.20 16.55
C GLU A 36 -5.35 14.99 17.61
N PRO A 37 -4.14 14.55 17.23
CA PRO A 37 -3.03 14.33 18.16
C PRO A 37 -2.76 15.65 18.82
N SER A 38 -3.41 15.92 19.96
CA SER A 38 -3.81 17.29 20.09
C SER A 38 -2.54 18.13 20.18
N PRO A 39 -2.39 19.15 19.31
CA PRO A 39 -1.59 20.28 19.67
C PRO A 39 -2.04 20.87 21.03
N HIS A 40 -3.17 20.45 21.61
CA HIS A 40 -3.55 20.81 22.97
C HIS A 40 -2.70 20.14 24.07
N ALA A 41 -2.05 19.00 23.83
CA ALA A 41 -1.15 18.34 24.76
C ALA A 41 0.29 18.88 24.66
N CYS A 42 0.73 19.15 23.43
CA CYS A 42 2.14 19.46 23.13
C CYS A 42 2.40 20.88 22.57
N ASP A 43 1.38 21.59 22.06
CA ASP A 43 1.49 22.84 21.28
C ASP A 43 0.98 24.08 22.06
N ARG A 44 0.56 23.92 23.33
CA ARG A 44 0.17 25.04 24.23
C ARG A 44 1.32 25.74 24.95
N GLY A 45 2.58 25.48 24.60
CA GLY A 45 3.73 25.99 25.35
C GLY A 45 3.82 25.47 26.80
N SER A 46 2.96 24.53 27.18
CA SER A 46 3.09 23.72 28.38
C SER A 46 4.22 22.72 28.15
N GLY A 47 5.43 23.09 28.59
CA GLY A 47 6.59 22.20 28.55
C GLY A 47 6.37 20.93 29.38
N ILE A 48 7.35 20.04 29.44
CA ILE A 48 7.32 18.93 30.40
C ILE A 48 7.85 19.43 31.74
N SER A 49 7.16 19.10 32.83
CA SER A 49 7.67 19.46 34.16
C SER A 49 8.91 18.62 34.46
N THR A 50 10.10 19.22 34.33
CA THR A 50 11.36 18.67 34.84
C THR A 50 11.45 18.77 36.37
N SER A 51 10.50 19.48 37.01
CA SER A 51 10.46 19.60 38.45
C SER A 51 9.98 18.29 39.09
N SER A 52 10.96 17.52 39.55
CA SER A 52 10.88 16.31 40.37
C SER A 52 10.19 16.58 41.73
N LYS A 53 8.93 17.02 41.74
CA LYS A 53 8.08 16.86 42.92
C LYS A 53 7.45 15.47 42.89
N THR A 54 8.29 14.46 43.13
CA THR A 54 7.94 13.15 43.71
C THR A 54 6.53 12.63 43.38
N LEU A 55 6.18 12.57 42.10
CA LEU A 55 5.15 11.63 41.65
C LEU A 55 5.88 10.29 41.53
N THR A 56 5.53 9.35 42.42
CA THR A 56 6.05 7.99 42.35
C THR A 56 5.64 7.41 40.99
N VAL A 57 6.61 7.22 40.09
CA VAL A 57 6.36 6.55 38.80
C VAL A 57 5.85 5.16 39.12
N SER A 58 4.58 4.91 38.84
CA SER A 58 3.92 3.64 39.08
C SER A 58 4.26 2.67 37.95
N ASN A 59 4.11 1.37 38.19
CA ASN A 59 4.35 0.39 37.13
C ASN A 59 3.10 0.24 36.26
N ILE A 60 3.30 0.35 34.95
CA ILE A 60 2.41 -0.24 33.96
C ILE A 60 2.82 -1.71 33.83
N ASN A 61 1.87 -2.64 33.85
CA ASN A 61 2.16 -4.04 33.53
C ASN A 61 1.79 -4.34 32.08
N VAL A 62 2.55 -5.23 31.45
CA VAL A 62 2.30 -5.73 30.10
C VAL A 62 2.06 -7.24 30.15
N SER A 63 1.19 -7.77 29.29
CA SER A 63 0.91 -9.21 29.22
C SER A 63 2.12 -10.05 28.79
N THR A 64 3.02 -9.46 28.02
CA THR A 64 4.28 -10.05 27.56
C THR A 64 5.31 -8.95 27.30
N THR A 65 6.60 -9.29 27.42
CA THR A 65 7.73 -8.40 27.07
C THR A 65 8.34 -8.73 25.70
N THR A 66 7.90 -9.80 25.06
CA THR A 66 8.30 -10.18 23.70
C THR A 66 7.07 -10.42 22.83
N TYR A 67 7.13 -10.03 21.56
CA TYR A 67 5.99 -10.20 20.64
C TYR A 67 6.41 -10.59 19.22
N VAL A 68 5.47 -11.09 18.43
CA VAL A 68 5.57 -11.15 16.95
C VAL A 68 4.63 -10.14 16.30
N SER A 69 4.84 -9.79 15.03
CA SER A 69 3.94 -8.87 14.33
C SER A 69 2.48 -9.37 14.35
N ASN A 70 1.53 -8.45 14.49
CA ASN A 70 0.09 -8.66 14.70
C ASN A 70 -0.31 -9.29 16.04
N GLU A 71 0.64 -9.58 16.94
CA GLU A 71 0.31 -9.99 18.30
C GLU A 71 -0.26 -8.81 19.11
N GLN A 72 -1.29 -9.09 19.91
CA GLN A 72 -1.90 -8.10 20.77
C GLN A 72 -1.24 -8.13 22.16
N ILE A 73 -0.70 -7.00 22.60
CA ILE A 73 -0.21 -6.84 23.97
C ILE A 73 -1.27 -6.11 24.78
N ILE A 74 -1.56 -6.61 25.98
CA ILE A 74 -2.46 -5.97 26.94
C ILE A 74 -1.61 -5.18 27.93
N ILE A 75 -1.97 -3.91 28.12
CA ILE A 75 -1.30 -2.94 28.97
C ILE A 75 -2.26 -2.62 30.11
N THR A 76 -1.78 -2.70 31.36
CA THR A 76 -2.61 -2.47 32.55
C THR A 76 -1.93 -1.48 33.51
N TRP A 77 -2.72 -0.61 34.14
CA TRP A 77 -2.27 0.39 35.09
C TRP A 77 -3.29 0.59 36.20
N THR A 78 -2.86 1.21 37.30
CA THR A 78 -3.76 1.61 38.39
C THR A 78 -4.70 2.71 37.90
N SER A 79 -6.00 2.44 37.84
CA SER A 79 -7.00 3.44 37.43
C SER A 79 -6.94 4.68 38.33
N LEU A 80 -6.96 5.86 37.70
CA LEU A 80 -7.25 7.11 38.40
C LEU A 80 -8.77 7.30 38.46
N SER A 81 -9.28 7.82 39.58
CA SER A 81 -10.72 8.13 39.72
C SER A 81 -11.12 9.32 38.84
N ASN A 82 -10.25 10.34 38.77
CA ASN A 82 -10.46 11.57 38.01
C ASN A 82 -9.22 11.88 37.14
N PRO A 83 -8.98 11.14 36.04
CA PRO A 83 -7.92 11.50 35.08
C PRO A 83 -8.27 12.81 34.36
N CYS A 84 -7.27 13.53 33.88
CA CYS A 84 -7.51 14.66 32.98
C CYS A 84 -8.04 14.16 31.63
N VAL A 85 -8.81 14.98 30.94
CA VAL A 85 -9.42 14.62 29.65
C VAL A 85 -8.39 14.29 28.56
N ASP A 86 -7.16 14.75 28.74
CA ASP A 86 -6.02 14.58 27.85
C ASP A 86 -4.88 13.77 28.49
N ASP A 87 -5.13 13.08 29.60
CA ASP A 87 -4.24 12.01 30.07
C ASP A 87 -4.14 10.93 28.98
N PHE A 88 -2.93 10.41 28.73
CA PHE A 88 -2.75 9.41 27.69
C PHE A 88 -1.64 8.40 27.99
N VAL A 89 -1.78 7.22 27.40
CA VAL A 89 -0.71 6.23 27.31
C VAL A 89 -0.18 6.23 25.88
N GLY A 90 1.11 6.49 25.72
CA GLY A 90 1.79 6.44 24.44
C GLY A 90 2.80 5.30 24.36
N ILE A 91 3.17 4.92 23.13
CA ILE A 91 4.25 3.97 22.85
C ILE A 91 5.47 4.69 22.26
N TYR A 92 6.63 4.46 22.87
CA TYR A 92 7.86 5.22 22.63
C TYR A 92 9.02 4.29 22.30
N PHE A 93 10.06 4.85 21.69
CA PHE A 93 11.38 4.23 21.78
C PHE A 93 11.88 4.27 23.22
N VAL A 94 12.55 3.20 23.64
CA VAL A 94 13.21 3.15 24.96
C VAL A 94 14.26 4.26 25.11
N GLU A 95 14.94 4.61 24.01
CA GLU A 95 16.05 5.58 23.97
C GLU A 95 15.61 7.05 23.91
N ILE A 96 14.33 7.33 23.62
CA ILE A 96 13.82 8.70 23.61
C ILE A 96 13.80 9.25 25.03
N ASP A 97 14.26 10.50 25.17
CA ASP A 97 14.28 11.23 26.44
C ASP A 97 12.91 11.17 27.12
N LEU A 98 12.91 10.91 28.44
CA LEU A 98 11.71 10.89 29.25
C LEU A 98 11.02 12.26 29.28
N SER A 99 11.78 13.33 28.99
CA SER A 99 11.26 14.69 28.81
C SER A 99 10.70 14.99 27.42
N ALA A 100 10.42 13.98 26.58
CA ALA A 100 9.80 14.15 25.27
C ALA A 100 8.48 13.35 25.17
N ALA A 101 7.46 13.79 25.91
CA ALA A 101 6.13 13.17 25.94
C ALA A 101 5.45 13.13 24.56
N CYS A 102 5.88 13.96 23.62
CA CYS A 102 5.28 14.10 22.29
C CYS A 102 5.89 13.17 21.24
N ASP A 103 7.02 12.53 21.52
CA ASP A 103 7.72 11.67 20.58
C ASP A 103 7.23 10.21 20.70
N TYR A 104 5.93 9.99 20.50
CA TYR A 104 5.31 8.66 20.50
C TYR A 104 4.99 8.17 19.08
N PHE A 105 4.91 6.84 18.90
CA PHE A 105 4.40 6.23 17.67
C PHE A 105 2.89 6.26 17.57
N ASP A 106 2.24 5.95 18.69
CA ASP A 106 0.80 5.81 18.81
C ASP A 106 0.43 6.09 20.27
N TYR A 107 -0.84 6.38 20.51
CA TYR A 107 -1.33 6.72 21.85
C TYR A 107 -2.78 6.29 22.05
N GLU A 108 -3.27 6.43 23.28
CA GLU A 108 -4.69 6.37 23.62
C GLU A 108 -4.96 7.27 24.82
N PHE A 109 -6.01 8.09 24.73
CA PHE A 109 -6.49 8.88 25.87
C PHE A 109 -7.10 7.98 26.95
N VAL A 110 -6.74 8.24 28.21
CA VAL A 110 -7.21 7.48 29.37
C VAL A 110 -8.58 7.97 29.82
N LYS A 111 -9.57 7.09 29.80
CA LYS A 111 -10.93 7.39 30.26
C LYS A 111 -11.06 7.17 31.77
N SER A 112 -12.01 7.86 32.42
CA SER A 112 -12.32 7.61 33.84
C SER A 112 -12.70 6.14 34.07
N GLY A 113 -12.06 5.51 35.07
CA GLY A 113 -12.23 4.09 35.38
C GLY A 113 -11.46 3.12 34.46
N GLN A 114 -10.78 3.61 33.42
CA GLN A 114 -9.95 2.78 32.55
C GLN A 114 -8.65 2.39 33.26
N SER A 115 -8.39 1.09 33.32
CA SER A 115 -7.18 0.49 33.91
C SER A 115 -6.42 -0.41 32.95
N GLN A 116 -6.91 -0.55 31.71
CA GLN A 116 -6.25 -1.37 30.71
C GLN A 116 -6.55 -0.90 29.29
N THR A 117 -5.68 -1.27 28.38
CA THR A 117 -5.89 -1.24 26.93
C THR A 117 -5.02 -2.27 26.22
N SER A 118 -5.05 -2.30 24.90
CA SER A 118 -4.25 -3.19 24.08
C SER A 118 -3.83 -2.57 22.75
N TRP A 119 -2.63 -2.90 22.26
CA TRP A 119 -2.15 -2.54 20.92
C TRP A 119 -1.84 -3.79 20.10
N GLN A 120 -2.06 -3.71 18.79
CA GLN A 120 -1.58 -4.73 17.85
C GLN A 120 -0.18 -4.34 17.41
N MET A 121 0.79 -5.19 17.71
CA MET A 121 2.19 -4.83 17.59
C MET A 121 2.71 -5.05 16.17
N THR A 122 3.48 -4.09 15.68
CA THR A 122 4.24 -4.18 14.42
C THR A 122 5.72 -4.32 14.77
N ASN A 123 6.42 -5.29 14.18
CA ASN A 123 7.87 -5.45 14.37
C ASN A 123 8.63 -4.28 13.72
N LEU A 124 8.85 -3.21 14.48
CA LEU A 124 9.67 -2.05 14.08
C LEU A 124 11.18 -2.30 14.26
N ARG A 125 11.60 -3.56 14.48
CA ARG A 125 13.00 -3.98 14.73
C ARG A 125 13.66 -3.27 15.90
N ARG A 126 12.90 -2.90 16.93
CA ARG A 126 13.40 -2.12 18.06
C ARG A 126 12.67 -2.43 19.35
N SER A 127 13.34 -2.13 20.46
CA SER A 127 12.75 -2.14 21.79
C SER A 127 11.88 -0.89 22.02
N LEU A 128 10.70 -1.11 22.60
CA LEU A 128 9.66 -0.12 22.83
C LEU A 128 9.28 -0.08 24.31
N GLU A 129 8.60 1.00 24.69
CA GLU A 129 8.07 1.20 26.04
C GLU A 129 6.72 1.92 26.00
N PHE A 130 5.81 1.53 26.89
CA PHE A 130 4.56 2.24 27.13
C PHE A 130 4.74 3.24 28.28
N ARG A 131 4.31 4.48 28.08
CA ARG A 131 4.42 5.55 29.07
C ARG A 131 3.07 6.23 29.27
N TYR A 132 2.64 6.38 30.52
CA TYR A 132 1.45 7.14 30.90
C TYR A 132 1.90 8.54 31.33
N TYR A 133 1.47 9.56 30.58
CA TYR A 133 1.58 10.96 30.94
C TYR A 133 0.25 11.53 31.44
N SER A 134 0.32 12.33 32.51
CA SER A 134 -0.82 13.05 33.08
C SER A 134 -0.44 14.49 33.39
N ARG A 135 -1.41 15.40 33.32
CA ARG A 135 -1.24 16.78 33.78
C ARG A 135 -1.41 16.87 35.30
N ASP A 136 -1.10 18.04 35.87
CA ASP A 136 -1.36 18.27 37.29
C ASP A 136 -2.82 17.99 37.67
N ARG A 137 -3.12 17.81 38.97
CA ARG A 137 -4.49 17.48 39.44
C ARG A 137 -5.58 18.48 39.04
N ASN A 138 -5.19 19.64 38.52
CA ASN A 138 -6.10 20.68 38.07
C ASN A 138 -6.34 20.63 36.56
N CYS A 139 -5.60 19.79 35.80
CA CYS A 139 -5.68 19.68 34.35
C CYS A 139 -5.40 21.02 33.62
N PHE A 140 -4.45 21.79 34.14
CA PHE A 140 -4.01 23.05 33.52
C PHE A 140 -2.49 23.18 33.42
N GLY A 141 -1.72 22.33 34.11
CA GLY A 141 -0.26 22.36 34.12
C GLY A 141 0.44 21.53 33.04
N ASN A 142 1.75 21.42 33.17
CA ASN A 142 2.63 20.63 32.31
C ASN A 142 2.42 19.11 32.48
N TYR A 143 2.69 18.33 31.43
CA TYR A 143 2.67 16.87 31.53
C TYR A 143 3.81 16.36 32.41
N SER A 144 3.49 15.32 33.19
CA SER A 144 4.42 14.56 34.01
C SER A 144 4.28 13.07 33.69
N LEU A 145 5.41 12.37 33.61
CA LEU A 145 5.42 10.91 33.49
C LEU A 145 4.94 10.31 34.82
N ILE A 146 3.84 9.57 34.80
CA ILE A 146 3.26 8.97 36.01
C ILE A 146 3.44 7.46 36.07
N ALA A 147 3.61 6.78 34.93
CA ALA A 147 3.86 5.34 34.90
C ALA A 147 4.61 4.92 33.64
N ARG A 148 5.41 3.85 33.73
CA ARG A 148 6.12 3.24 32.59
C ARG A 148 6.02 1.72 32.65
N SER A 149 6.07 1.07 31.49
CA SER A 149 6.13 -0.39 31.39
C SER A 149 7.56 -0.92 31.47
N PRO A 150 7.76 -2.23 31.70
CA PRO A 150 8.96 -2.90 31.25
C PRO A 150 9.19 -2.71 29.74
N THR A 151 10.44 -2.86 29.29
CA THR A 151 10.78 -2.88 27.87
C THR A 151 10.08 -4.03 27.16
N VAL A 152 9.51 -3.73 25.99
CA VAL A 152 8.83 -4.68 25.12
C VAL A 152 9.54 -4.71 23.77
N GLN A 153 9.82 -5.89 23.20
CA GLN A 153 10.59 -6.01 21.96
C GLN A 153 10.14 -7.17 21.07
N PRO A 154 10.43 -7.15 19.77
CA PRO A 154 10.20 -8.29 18.91
C PRO A 154 10.92 -9.55 19.42
N SER A 155 10.29 -10.71 19.31
CA SER A 155 10.87 -12.00 19.69
C SER A 155 12.12 -12.32 18.87
N ASN A 156 12.15 -11.86 17.62
CA ASN A 156 13.34 -11.81 16.78
C ASN A 156 13.42 -10.46 16.07
N ILE A 157 14.38 -9.64 16.44
CA ILE A 157 14.62 -8.31 15.84
C ILE A 157 15.07 -8.41 14.37
N ASN A 158 15.67 -9.54 13.98
CA ASN A 158 16.13 -9.83 12.62
C ASN A 158 15.19 -10.76 11.86
N GLU A 159 13.97 -10.97 12.34
CA GLU A 159 12.97 -11.76 11.64
C GLU A 159 12.80 -11.27 10.18
N PRO A 160 12.81 -12.17 9.18
CA PRO A 160 12.43 -11.81 7.83
C PRO A 160 10.96 -11.35 7.76
N THR A 161 10.75 -10.04 7.74
CA THR A 161 9.42 -9.41 7.60
C THR A 161 9.24 -8.82 6.20
N HIS A 162 8.05 -8.30 5.93
CA HIS A 162 7.68 -7.63 4.68
C HIS A 162 7.88 -8.50 3.44
N VAL A 163 7.69 -9.81 3.57
CA VAL A 163 7.90 -10.74 2.46
C VAL A 163 6.90 -10.44 1.34
N HIS A 164 7.41 -10.15 0.14
CA HIS A 164 6.57 -9.87 -1.02
C HIS A 164 7.23 -10.24 -2.34
N LEU A 165 6.41 -10.36 -3.38
CA LEU A 165 6.78 -10.81 -4.71
C LEU A 165 6.51 -9.73 -5.75
N ALA A 166 7.36 -9.64 -6.78
CA ALA A 166 7.11 -8.83 -7.98
C ALA A 166 7.68 -9.55 -9.21
N TYR A 167 7.14 -9.27 -10.40
CA TYR A 167 7.68 -9.87 -11.63
C TYR A 167 9.05 -9.28 -12.00
N GLY A 168 9.90 -10.12 -12.57
CA GLY A 168 11.13 -9.70 -13.25
C GLY A 168 10.90 -9.33 -14.72
N ASP A 169 12.00 -9.13 -15.43
CA ASP A 169 12.00 -8.67 -16.83
C ASP A 169 11.47 -9.77 -17.76
N HIS A 170 11.77 -11.02 -17.44
CA HIS A 170 11.37 -12.18 -18.23
C HIS A 170 10.26 -13.01 -17.57
N ILE A 171 9.50 -13.75 -18.40
CA ILE A 171 8.33 -14.52 -17.94
C ILE A 171 8.69 -15.60 -16.90
N ASP A 172 9.94 -16.01 -16.88
CA ASP A 172 10.55 -17.01 -16.01
C ASP A 172 11.29 -16.39 -14.80
N GLU A 173 11.01 -15.12 -14.50
CA GLU A 173 11.66 -14.37 -13.43
C GLU A 173 10.70 -13.76 -12.41
N ILE A 174 11.09 -13.84 -11.14
CA ILE A 174 10.37 -13.21 -10.02
C ILE A 174 11.37 -12.63 -9.01
N TYR A 175 11.08 -11.44 -8.53
CA TYR A 175 11.72 -10.88 -7.36
C TYR A 175 11.04 -11.40 -6.10
N VAL A 176 11.85 -11.84 -5.15
CA VAL A 176 11.46 -12.13 -3.77
C VAL A 176 12.16 -11.13 -2.87
N SER A 177 11.37 -10.34 -2.14
CA SER A 177 11.88 -9.29 -1.27
C SER A 177 11.45 -9.52 0.17
N TYR A 178 12.31 -9.13 1.11
CA TYR A 178 12.02 -9.15 2.54
C TYR A 178 12.88 -8.10 3.27
N LEU A 179 12.62 -7.89 4.55
CA LEU A 179 13.28 -6.90 5.37
C LEU A 179 13.81 -7.52 6.66
N THR A 180 14.99 -7.09 7.11
CA THR A 180 15.53 -7.42 8.46
C THR A 180 16.20 -6.20 9.09
N ASN A 181 16.72 -6.34 10.32
CA ASN A 181 17.45 -5.27 11.00
C ASN A 181 18.95 -5.23 10.68
N SER A 182 19.48 -6.14 9.87
CA SER A 182 20.91 -6.16 9.53
C SER A 182 21.18 -6.69 8.11
N SER A 183 22.19 -6.13 7.45
CA SER A 183 22.72 -6.63 6.17
C SER A 183 24.05 -7.37 6.30
N ASP A 184 24.43 -7.82 7.50
CA ASP A 184 25.73 -8.45 7.75
C ASP A 184 25.87 -9.82 7.07
N PHE A 185 24.74 -10.47 6.76
CA PHE A 185 24.70 -11.74 6.05
C PHE A 185 24.07 -11.57 4.67
N LEU A 186 24.60 -12.31 3.70
CA LEU A 186 24.09 -12.31 2.34
C LEU A 186 22.65 -12.86 2.34
N PRO A 187 21.65 -12.12 1.86
CA PRO A 187 20.27 -12.56 1.92
C PRO A 187 20.04 -13.77 1.02
N GLN A 188 19.20 -14.69 1.46
CA GLN A 188 18.96 -15.96 0.77
C GLN A 188 17.47 -16.25 0.60
N CYS A 189 17.15 -16.95 -0.49
CA CYS A 189 15.88 -17.58 -0.75
C CYS A 189 16.13 -19.06 -1.05
N GLN A 190 15.50 -19.94 -0.29
CA GLN A 190 15.43 -21.38 -0.57
C GLN A 190 14.09 -21.68 -1.22
N TYR A 191 14.09 -22.41 -2.32
CA TYR A 191 12.88 -22.68 -3.09
C TYR A 191 12.89 -24.06 -3.77
N GLY A 192 11.73 -24.50 -4.24
CA GLY A 192 11.58 -25.78 -4.92
C GLY A 192 10.13 -26.11 -5.27
N LEU A 193 9.91 -27.29 -5.86
CA LEU A 193 8.57 -27.76 -6.24
C LEU A 193 7.85 -28.53 -5.13
N ASN A 194 8.52 -28.78 -4.00
CA ASN A 194 7.97 -29.53 -2.86
C ASN A 194 8.20 -28.74 -1.56
N PRO A 195 7.16 -28.43 -0.77
CA PRO A 195 7.30 -27.66 0.47
C PRO A 195 8.15 -28.38 1.53
N SER A 196 8.23 -29.71 1.49
CA SER A 196 9.07 -30.49 2.40
C SER A 196 10.52 -30.62 1.96
N SER A 197 10.87 -30.12 0.76
CA SER A 197 12.21 -30.24 0.19
C SER A 197 12.52 -29.08 -0.77
N LEU A 198 12.97 -27.97 -0.20
CA LEU A 198 13.46 -26.80 -0.94
C LEU A 198 14.92 -27.04 -1.37
N ASN A 199 15.11 -27.58 -2.57
CA ASN A 199 16.41 -28.05 -3.07
C ASN A 199 17.18 -27.02 -3.90
N LEU A 200 16.60 -25.84 -4.14
CA LEU A 200 17.24 -24.73 -4.84
C LEU A 200 17.50 -23.59 -3.86
N GLN A 201 18.57 -22.84 -4.08
CA GLN A 201 18.92 -21.68 -3.28
C GLN A 201 19.48 -20.57 -4.16
N LYS A 202 19.08 -19.33 -3.88
CA LYS A 202 19.57 -18.13 -4.54
C LYS A 202 19.89 -17.07 -3.50
N SER A 203 20.97 -16.33 -3.74
CA SER A 203 21.35 -15.17 -2.94
C SER A 203 20.97 -13.87 -3.62
N GLY A 204 20.78 -12.83 -2.83
CA GLY A 204 20.38 -11.50 -3.31
C GLY A 204 21.29 -10.37 -2.86
N THR A 205 20.75 -9.16 -2.94
CA THR A 205 21.38 -7.92 -2.49
C THR A 205 20.59 -7.27 -1.37
N SER A 206 21.23 -6.36 -0.64
CA SER A 206 20.62 -5.61 0.46
C SER A 206 20.79 -4.12 0.20
N THR A 207 19.76 -3.32 0.50
CA THR A 207 19.81 -1.86 0.44
C THR A 207 19.13 -1.25 1.68
N THR A 208 19.39 0.03 1.93
CA THR A 208 18.71 0.83 2.95
C THR A 208 18.55 2.26 2.44
N TYR A 209 17.90 3.10 3.23
CA TYR A 209 17.85 4.53 3.07
C TYR A 209 17.85 5.21 4.44
N THR A 210 18.26 6.47 4.45
CA THR A 210 18.41 7.34 5.62
C THR A 210 17.56 8.59 5.47
N ALA A 211 17.35 9.34 6.54
CA ALA A 211 16.66 10.63 6.49
C ALA A 211 17.32 11.61 5.51
N SER A 212 18.64 11.53 5.33
CA SER A 212 19.37 12.36 4.38
C SER A 212 19.08 12.06 2.92
N ASP A 213 18.57 10.87 2.60
CA ASP A 213 18.17 10.50 1.23
C ASP A 213 16.82 11.14 0.84
N MET A 214 16.02 11.57 1.83
CA MET A 214 14.70 12.18 1.61
C MET A 214 14.82 13.63 1.13
N CYS A 215 13.81 14.10 0.39
CA CYS A 215 13.86 15.38 -0.28
C CYS A 215 13.58 16.56 0.67
N GLU A 216 12.54 16.48 1.49
CA GLU A 216 12.10 17.60 2.34
C GLU A 216 11.22 17.15 3.52
N GLY A 217 10.69 18.12 4.27
CA GLY A 217 9.62 17.89 5.26
C GLY A 217 9.96 16.88 6.35
N LYS A 218 8.91 16.22 6.86
CA LYS A 218 8.98 15.25 7.96
C LYS A 218 9.93 14.09 7.64
N ALA A 219 10.02 13.68 6.38
CA ALA A 219 10.86 12.57 5.97
C ALA A 219 12.36 12.82 6.23
N THR A 220 12.79 14.08 6.37
CA THR A 220 14.20 14.44 6.65
C THR A 220 14.56 14.49 8.13
N GLU A 221 13.59 14.36 9.02
CA GLU A 221 13.77 14.51 10.47
C GLU A 221 13.62 13.17 11.18
N TRP A 222 14.58 12.81 12.03
CA TRP A 222 14.49 11.58 12.81
C TRP A 222 13.48 11.73 13.96
N GLY A 223 12.58 10.77 14.09
CA GLY A 223 11.57 10.75 15.15
C GLY A 223 10.46 9.73 14.90
N PRO A 224 9.72 9.32 15.95
CA PRO A 224 8.62 8.35 15.84
C PRO A 224 7.48 8.76 14.91
N GLN A 225 7.21 10.06 14.84
CA GLN A 225 6.17 10.66 13.99
C GLN A 225 6.72 11.21 12.67
N THR A 226 7.96 10.86 12.35
CA THR A 226 8.73 11.32 11.19
C THR A 226 9.56 10.13 10.67
N PHE A 227 10.83 10.33 10.32
CA PHE A 227 11.69 9.26 9.85
C PHE A 227 12.15 8.31 10.97
N ILE A 228 12.04 7.01 10.70
CA ILE A 228 12.74 5.96 11.44
C ILE A 228 13.55 5.12 10.45
N HIS A 229 14.70 4.58 10.91
CA HIS A 229 15.52 3.73 10.05
C HIS A 229 14.73 2.47 9.66
N PRO A 230 14.59 2.17 8.35
CA PRO A 230 13.72 1.09 7.88
C PRO A 230 14.29 -0.31 8.14
N GLY A 231 15.57 -0.43 8.52
CA GLY A 231 16.29 -1.69 8.49
C GLY A 231 16.95 -1.89 7.13
N PHE A 232 17.07 -3.12 6.67
CA PHE A 232 17.68 -3.45 5.38
C PHE A 232 16.69 -4.23 4.52
N MET A 233 16.44 -3.71 3.32
CA MET A 233 15.59 -4.34 2.31
C MET A 233 16.45 -5.27 1.46
N HIS A 234 16.05 -6.53 1.42
CA HIS A 234 16.73 -7.60 0.70
C HIS A 234 15.94 -7.98 -0.54
N THR A 235 16.64 -8.27 -1.64
CA THR A 235 16.01 -8.59 -2.92
C THR A 235 16.75 -9.72 -3.61
N ILE A 236 16.00 -10.75 -3.99
CA ILE A 236 16.51 -11.95 -4.66
C ILE A 236 15.75 -12.12 -5.97
N LEU A 237 16.46 -12.17 -7.09
CA LEU A 237 15.89 -12.52 -8.39
C LEU A 237 15.99 -14.04 -8.61
N LEU A 238 14.85 -14.73 -8.61
CA LEU A 238 14.76 -16.11 -9.05
C LEU A 238 14.54 -16.12 -10.57
N THR A 239 15.24 -17.01 -11.27
CA THR A 239 15.23 -17.10 -12.74
C THR A 239 15.03 -18.54 -13.19
N ASN A 240 14.79 -18.76 -14.49
CA ASN A 240 14.52 -20.08 -15.08
C ASN A 240 13.29 -20.79 -14.47
N LEU A 241 12.29 -20.01 -14.02
CA LEU A 241 11.04 -20.53 -13.50
C LEU A 241 10.14 -20.99 -14.65
N VAL A 242 9.57 -22.19 -14.53
CA VAL A 242 8.63 -22.69 -15.53
C VAL A 242 7.33 -21.90 -15.41
N PRO A 243 6.75 -21.38 -16.52
CA PRO A 243 5.45 -20.72 -16.49
C PRO A 243 4.37 -21.58 -15.84
N SER A 244 3.38 -20.96 -15.22
CA SER A 244 2.21 -21.65 -14.67
C SER A 244 2.49 -22.73 -13.62
N THR A 245 3.69 -22.72 -13.05
CA THR A 245 4.17 -23.71 -12.07
C THR A 245 4.22 -23.13 -10.66
N THR A 246 3.77 -23.90 -9.68
CA THR A 246 3.82 -23.53 -8.27
C THR A 246 5.20 -23.85 -7.69
N TYR A 247 5.81 -22.85 -7.06
CA TYR A 247 7.04 -22.97 -6.29
C TYR A 247 6.74 -22.68 -4.82
N TYR A 248 7.41 -23.41 -3.94
CA TYR A 248 7.45 -23.17 -2.52
C TYR A 248 8.77 -22.50 -2.18
N TYR A 249 8.77 -21.57 -1.23
CA TYR A 249 9.97 -20.82 -0.88
C TYR A 249 9.96 -20.33 0.57
N ARG A 250 11.16 -20.03 1.09
CA ARG A 250 11.36 -19.28 2.33
C ARG A 250 12.58 -18.37 2.20
N VAL A 251 12.60 -17.30 2.98
CA VAL A 251 13.67 -16.29 2.94
C VAL A 251 14.30 -16.12 4.32
N GLY A 252 15.55 -15.66 4.35
CA GLY A 252 16.29 -15.46 5.58
C GLY A 252 17.68 -16.07 5.53
N THR A 253 18.24 -16.36 6.70
CA THR A 253 19.54 -17.00 6.87
C THR A 253 19.55 -17.86 8.13
N ASP A 254 20.52 -18.76 8.27
CA ASP A 254 20.68 -19.54 9.50
C ASP A 254 20.99 -18.67 10.73
N GLN A 255 21.56 -17.47 10.51
CA GLN A 255 21.94 -16.54 11.58
C GLN A 255 20.78 -15.65 12.04
N HIS A 256 19.94 -15.19 11.11
CA HIS A 256 18.82 -14.29 11.41
C HIS A 256 17.47 -15.02 11.52
N GLY A 257 17.45 -16.31 11.20
CA GLY A 257 16.24 -17.11 11.12
C GLY A 257 15.64 -17.11 9.72
N TRP A 258 14.87 -18.16 9.45
CA TRP A 258 14.12 -18.32 8.21
C TRP A 258 12.66 -17.97 8.43
N SER A 259 12.02 -17.38 7.41
CA SER A 259 10.57 -17.22 7.37
C SER A 259 9.87 -18.59 7.38
N GLU A 260 8.55 -18.56 7.59
CA GLU A 260 7.70 -19.69 7.19
C GLU A 260 7.85 -19.98 5.69
N ILE A 261 7.38 -21.16 5.27
CA ILE A 261 7.35 -21.55 3.86
C ILE A 261 6.11 -20.97 3.20
N TYR A 262 6.32 -20.10 2.22
CA TYR A 262 5.29 -19.56 1.34
C TYR A 262 5.25 -20.34 0.03
N SER A 263 4.28 -20.02 -0.82
CA SER A 263 4.19 -20.54 -2.18
C SER A 263 3.65 -19.48 -3.13
N PHE A 264 4.14 -19.48 -4.36
CA PHE A 264 3.62 -18.67 -5.45
C PHE A 264 3.50 -19.51 -6.73
N ARG A 265 2.63 -19.09 -7.65
CA ARG A 265 2.56 -19.66 -9.00
C ARG A 265 3.20 -18.68 -9.98
N ASN A 266 4.19 -19.14 -10.75
CA ASN A 266 4.79 -18.30 -11.78
C ASN A 266 3.74 -17.94 -12.85
N ARG A 267 3.88 -16.75 -13.45
CA ARG A 267 2.92 -16.24 -14.44
C ARG A 267 2.82 -17.17 -15.67
N PRO A 268 1.63 -17.27 -16.29
CA PRO A 268 1.46 -18.00 -17.53
C PRO A 268 2.16 -17.29 -18.69
N SER A 269 2.66 -18.06 -19.64
CA SER A 269 3.25 -17.55 -20.89
C SER A 269 2.34 -17.74 -22.10
N ASN A 270 1.30 -18.57 -21.98
CA ASN A 270 0.39 -18.88 -23.07
C ASN A 270 -0.82 -17.94 -23.04
N LYS A 271 -1.22 -17.45 -24.22
CA LYS A 271 -2.39 -16.59 -24.42
C LYS A 271 -3.71 -17.31 -24.19
N ASP A 272 -3.73 -18.64 -24.27
CA ASP A 272 -4.94 -19.44 -24.07
C ASP A 272 -5.17 -19.78 -22.59
N GLU A 273 -4.30 -19.34 -21.68
CA GLU A 273 -4.45 -19.54 -20.24
C GLU A 273 -5.29 -18.42 -19.60
N SER A 274 -6.20 -18.81 -18.70
CA SER A 274 -6.96 -17.84 -17.91
C SER A 274 -6.08 -17.13 -16.89
N VAL A 275 -6.28 -15.82 -16.76
CA VAL A 275 -5.59 -14.96 -15.81
C VAL A 275 -6.61 -14.20 -14.97
N TYR A 276 -6.32 -14.07 -13.68
CA TYR A 276 -7.21 -13.42 -12.71
C TYR A 276 -6.43 -12.29 -12.05
N LEU A 277 -6.88 -11.05 -12.26
CA LEU A 277 -6.19 -9.86 -11.78
C LEU A 277 -7.05 -9.19 -10.70
N ILE A 278 -6.42 -8.72 -9.64
CA ILE A 278 -7.05 -7.83 -8.67
C ILE A 278 -6.41 -6.47 -8.83
N ALA A 279 -7.21 -5.42 -8.97
CA ALA A 279 -6.72 -4.06 -9.12
C ALA A 279 -7.40 -3.12 -8.14
N TYR A 280 -6.64 -2.23 -7.52
CA TYR A 280 -7.12 -1.19 -6.60
C TYR A 280 -6.06 -0.08 -6.48
N GLY A 281 -6.45 1.09 -5.99
CA GLY A 281 -5.52 2.15 -5.55
C GLY A 281 -5.82 2.55 -4.12
N ASP A 282 -5.03 3.48 -3.58
CA ASP A 282 -5.44 4.31 -2.44
C ASP A 282 -5.77 3.50 -1.16
N MET A 283 -5.16 2.31 -1.01
CA MET A 283 -5.55 1.39 0.07
C MET A 283 -5.16 1.93 1.46
N GLY A 284 -3.95 2.46 1.58
CA GLY A 284 -3.39 2.86 2.87
C GLY A 284 -3.28 1.72 3.89
N VAL A 285 -3.20 2.10 5.17
CA VAL A 285 -2.94 1.19 6.28
C VAL A 285 -4.10 1.20 7.29
N SER A 286 -4.49 0.04 7.78
CA SER A 286 -5.46 -0.11 8.87
C SER A 286 -4.76 0.07 10.22
N PRO A 287 -5.42 0.66 11.24
CA PRO A 287 -6.79 1.16 11.28
C PRO A 287 -6.88 2.64 10.88
N VAL A 288 -5.78 3.20 10.36
CA VAL A 288 -5.74 4.59 9.87
C VAL A 288 -6.87 4.78 8.87
N GLU A 289 -7.03 3.80 7.99
CA GLU A 289 -8.13 3.69 7.03
C GLU A 289 -9.01 2.47 7.35
N SER A 290 -10.28 2.70 7.73
CA SER A 290 -11.24 1.63 7.98
C SER A 290 -11.46 0.73 6.75
N GLY A 291 -11.32 1.31 5.56
CA GLY A 291 -11.40 0.57 4.31
C GLY A 291 -10.19 -0.33 4.04
N ALA A 292 -8.97 0.06 4.44
CA ALA A 292 -7.74 -0.72 4.21
C ALA A 292 -7.87 -2.17 4.73
N LYS A 293 -8.40 -2.33 5.95
CA LYS A 293 -8.61 -3.66 6.53
C LYS A 293 -9.59 -4.48 5.70
N SER A 294 -10.72 -3.88 5.36
CA SER A 294 -11.76 -4.53 4.59
C SER A 294 -11.28 -4.88 3.17
N THR A 295 -10.39 -4.06 2.62
CA THR A 295 -9.68 -4.34 1.38
C THR A 295 -8.85 -5.60 1.49
N MET A 296 -7.94 -5.63 2.46
CA MET A 296 -7.05 -6.76 2.66
C MET A 296 -7.79 -8.06 2.98
N ASP A 297 -8.86 -8.01 3.79
CA ASP A 297 -9.67 -9.19 4.12
C ASP A 297 -10.28 -9.81 2.85
N ARG A 298 -10.82 -8.98 1.94
CA ARG A 298 -11.42 -9.45 0.68
C ARG A 298 -10.39 -9.91 -0.33
N VAL A 299 -9.24 -9.23 -0.44
CA VAL A 299 -8.13 -9.69 -1.29
C VAL A 299 -7.62 -11.05 -0.80
N ALA A 300 -7.39 -11.20 0.51
CA ALA A 300 -6.95 -12.46 1.10
C ALA A 300 -7.97 -13.59 0.85
N ALA A 301 -9.26 -13.34 1.08
CA ALA A 301 -10.32 -14.31 0.80
C ALA A 301 -10.38 -14.71 -0.68
N ARG A 302 -10.13 -13.77 -1.59
CA ARG A 302 -10.11 -14.05 -3.03
C ARG A 302 -8.89 -14.86 -3.46
N ILE A 303 -7.71 -14.58 -2.92
CA ILE A 303 -6.49 -15.35 -3.19
C ILE A 303 -6.63 -16.80 -2.68
N GLN A 304 -7.36 -17.01 -1.58
CA GLN A 304 -7.64 -18.35 -1.08
C GLN A 304 -8.60 -19.15 -1.96
N SER A 305 -9.52 -18.47 -2.66
CA SER A 305 -10.61 -19.11 -3.42
C SER A 305 -10.41 -19.09 -4.94
N THR A 306 -9.47 -18.31 -5.45
CA THR A 306 -9.21 -18.13 -6.88
C THR A 306 -7.70 -18.10 -7.12
N ASN A 307 -7.24 -18.66 -8.24
CA ASN A 307 -5.84 -18.61 -8.63
C ASN A 307 -5.47 -17.22 -9.19
N VAL A 308 -5.47 -16.23 -8.31
CA VAL A 308 -5.11 -14.84 -8.62
C VAL A 308 -3.67 -14.80 -9.13
N THR A 309 -3.51 -14.25 -10.33
CA THR A 309 -2.23 -14.26 -11.04
C THR A 309 -1.32 -13.13 -10.57
N CYS A 310 -1.85 -11.92 -10.44
CA CYS A 310 -1.17 -10.81 -9.77
C CYS A 310 -2.15 -9.78 -9.20
N LEU A 311 -1.61 -8.91 -8.36
CA LEU A 311 -2.25 -7.73 -7.80
C LEU A 311 -1.67 -6.48 -8.45
N LEU A 312 -2.53 -5.52 -8.75
CA LEU A 312 -2.23 -4.25 -9.37
C LEU A 312 -2.61 -3.13 -8.38
N HIS A 313 -1.65 -2.56 -7.65
CA HIS A 313 -1.89 -1.42 -6.75
C HIS A 313 -1.51 -0.11 -7.46
N ILE A 314 -2.51 0.68 -7.84
CA ILE A 314 -2.38 1.84 -8.73
C ILE A 314 -2.12 3.14 -7.95
N GLY A 315 -0.99 3.18 -7.22
CA GLY A 315 -0.53 4.36 -6.48
C GLY A 315 -1.27 4.62 -5.18
N ASP A 316 -0.72 5.54 -4.39
CA ASP A 316 -1.14 5.88 -3.02
C ASP A 316 -1.17 4.66 -2.11
N ILE A 317 0.02 4.14 -1.87
CA ILE A 317 0.25 2.81 -1.30
C ILE A 317 -0.06 2.79 0.19
N SER A 318 0.68 3.56 0.98
CA SER A 318 0.65 3.48 2.45
C SER A 318 0.13 4.74 3.13
N TYR A 319 0.15 5.88 2.43
CA TYR A 319 -0.03 7.22 3.02
C TYR A 319 0.92 7.51 4.20
N ALA A 320 2.12 6.90 4.19
CA ALA A 320 3.14 7.15 5.21
C ALA A 320 3.54 8.63 5.28
N ARG A 321 3.70 9.29 4.12
CA ARG A 321 3.89 10.75 4.00
C ARG A 321 4.98 11.29 4.93
N GLY A 322 6.12 10.61 4.97
CA GLY A 322 7.28 10.96 5.79
C GLY A 322 7.28 10.33 7.19
N ILE A 323 6.24 9.59 7.57
CA ILE A 323 6.17 8.83 8.84
C ILE A 323 6.63 7.39 8.56
N GLY A 324 7.92 7.11 8.79
CA GLY A 324 8.55 5.85 8.40
C GLY A 324 7.88 4.60 8.98
N ALA A 325 7.33 4.68 10.19
CA ALA A 325 6.69 3.54 10.84
C ALA A 325 5.40 3.06 10.16
N LEU A 326 4.73 3.93 9.39
CA LEU A 326 3.53 3.55 8.63
C LEU A 326 3.88 2.64 7.45
N TRP A 327 5.08 2.74 6.88
CA TRP A 327 5.56 1.77 5.89
C TRP A 327 5.70 0.37 6.48
N ASP A 328 6.18 0.24 7.72
CA ASP A 328 6.28 -1.04 8.42
C ASP A 328 4.91 -1.65 8.73
N ALA A 329 3.98 -0.82 9.20
CA ALA A 329 2.60 -1.25 9.45
C ALA A 329 1.91 -1.70 8.15
N PHE A 330 2.06 -0.93 7.07
CA PHE A 330 1.54 -1.28 5.76
C PHE A 330 2.10 -2.62 5.25
N MET A 331 3.41 -2.82 5.31
CA MET A 331 4.02 -4.05 4.82
C MET A 331 3.67 -5.26 5.68
N THR A 332 3.46 -5.07 6.99
CA THR A 332 2.93 -6.11 7.88
C THR A 332 1.50 -6.50 7.50
N GLN A 333 0.65 -5.52 7.19
CA GLN A 333 -0.70 -5.74 6.67
C GLN A 333 -0.69 -6.45 5.31
N LEU A 334 0.25 -6.11 4.42
CA LEU A 334 0.32 -6.62 3.04
C LEU A 334 0.90 -8.04 2.94
N GLN A 335 1.88 -8.40 3.77
CA GLN A 335 2.65 -9.65 3.70
C GLN A 335 1.79 -10.92 3.54
N PRO A 336 0.66 -11.12 4.25
CA PRO A 336 -0.17 -12.31 4.10
C PRO A 336 -0.64 -12.57 2.66
N VAL A 337 -0.70 -11.52 1.85
CA VAL A 337 -1.14 -11.55 0.46
C VAL A 337 0.06 -11.50 -0.50
N ALA A 338 0.95 -10.53 -0.33
CA ALA A 338 2.03 -10.30 -1.29
C ALA A 338 3.16 -11.34 -1.22
N ALA A 339 3.26 -12.13 -0.14
CA ALA A 339 4.14 -13.29 -0.07
C ALA A 339 3.64 -14.49 -0.89
N ARG A 340 2.44 -14.40 -1.49
CA ARG A 340 1.81 -15.52 -2.23
C ARG A 340 1.49 -15.16 -3.67
N VAL A 341 1.19 -13.89 -3.91
CA VAL A 341 0.79 -13.37 -5.23
C VAL A 341 1.68 -12.16 -5.57
N PRO A 342 2.25 -12.10 -6.79
CA PRO A 342 3.00 -10.94 -7.27
C PRO A 342 2.19 -9.65 -7.10
N TYR A 343 2.81 -8.66 -6.46
CA TYR A 343 2.21 -7.38 -6.10
C TYR A 343 2.90 -6.26 -6.88
N MET A 344 2.25 -5.85 -7.97
CA MET A 344 2.76 -4.86 -8.90
C MET A 344 2.22 -3.48 -8.52
N VAL A 345 3.09 -2.49 -8.40
CA VAL A 345 2.73 -1.16 -7.88
C VAL A 345 2.97 -0.07 -8.92
N GLY A 346 2.06 0.89 -9.00
CA GLY A 346 2.28 2.20 -9.59
C GLY A 346 2.60 3.24 -8.51
N ILE A 347 3.02 4.43 -8.94
CA ILE A 347 3.31 5.54 -8.03
C ILE A 347 2.15 6.54 -8.00
N GLY A 348 1.78 7.02 -6.81
CA GLY A 348 0.82 8.10 -6.61
C GLY A 348 1.45 9.38 -6.06
N ASN A 349 0.62 10.40 -5.85
CA ASN A 349 1.08 11.68 -5.32
C ASN A 349 1.57 11.57 -3.87
N HIS A 350 0.99 10.66 -3.06
CA HIS A 350 1.43 10.44 -1.69
C HIS A 350 2.76 9.70 -1.57
N GLU A 351 3.27 9.13 -2.66
CA GLU A 351 4.64 8.60 -2.71
C GLU A 351 5.63 9.61 -3.27
N TYR A 352 5.23 10.48 -4.20
CA TYR A 352 6.16 11.27 -5.00
C TYR A 352 6.17 12.78 -4.72
N ASP A 353 5.02 13.44 -4.60
CA ASP A 353 4.91 14.91 -4.68
C ASP A 353 5.78 15.61 -3.62
N HIS A 354 6.68 16.48 -4.07
CA HIS A 354 7.61 17.26 -3.26
C HIS A 354 7.94 18.59 -3.98
N GLU A 355 8.31 19.64 -3.24
CA GLU A 355 8.60 20.96 -3.84
C GLU A 355 10.09 21.27 -3.99
N THR A 356 10.90 20.72 -3.10
CA THR A 356 12.34 20.94 -2.98
C THR A 356 13.07 19.62 -2.76
N GLY A 357 14.41 19.62 -2.88
CA GLY A 357 15.21 18.41 -2.69
C GLY A 357 15.28 17.48 -3.91
N GLY A 358 14.78 17.88 -5.08
CA GLY A 358 14.76 17.08 -6.31
C GLY A 358 16.12 16.60 -6.82
N ASN A 359 17.24 17.12 -6.30
CA ASN A 359 18.56 16.53 -6.53
C ASN A 359 18.75 15.14 -5.88
N LYS A 360 17.81 14.72 -5.03
CA LYS A 360 17.74 13.40 -4.38
C LYS A 360 16.62 12.52 -4.95
N ASP A 361 15.80 13.07 -5.84
CA ASP A 361 14.70 12.34 -6.48
C ASP A 361 15.27 11.16 -7.29
N PRO A 362 14.93 9.91 -6.92
CA PRO A 362 15.47 8.72 -7.58
C PRO A 362 14.97 8.53 -9.02
N SER A 363 13.95 9.25 -9.46
CA SER A 363 13.47 9.24 -10.85
C SER A 363 14.38 9.96 -11.83
N GLY A 364 15.22 10.88 -11.33
CA GLY A 364 16.00 11.81 -12.14
C GLY A 364 15.18 12.95 -12.76
N ALA A 365 13.95 13.20 -12.30
CA ALA A 365 13.16 14.33 -12.77
C ALA A 365 13.90 15.66 -12.56
N SER A 366 13.81 16.55 -13.55
CA SER A 366 14.53 17.82 -13.52
C SER A 366 13.81 18.87 -12.67
N GLY A 367 14.59 19.67 -11.94
CA GLY A 367 14.10 20.79 -11.16
C GLY A 367 14.03 20.50 -9.66
N PRO A 368 13.74 21.51 -8.84
CA PRO A 368 13.77 21.38 -7.39
C PRO A 368 12.71 20.42 -6.82
N GLY A 369 11.60 20.20 -7.52
CA GLY A 369 10.52 19.29 -7.10
C GLY A 369 10.01 18.39 -8.23
N GLY A 370 10.87 18.08 -9.21
CA GLY A 370 10.49 17.30 -10.37
C GLY A 370 9.42 17.95 -11.27
N PHE A 371 8.45 17.16 -11.75
CA PHE A 371 7.43 17.61 -12.69
C PHE A 371 6.31 18.42 -12.02
N ARG A 372 6.43 19.75 -12.04
CA ARG A 372 5.45 20.66 -11.40
C ARG A 372 5.01 21.80 -12.31
N PRO A 373 4.23 21.52 -13.36
CA PRO A 373 3.69 22.56 -14.22
C PRO A 373 2.70 23.45 -13.45
N LYS A 374 2.69 24.75 -13.76
CA LYS A 374 1.81 25.76 -13.10
C LYS A 374 0.31 25.45 -13.15
N TRP A 375 -0.12 24.60 -14.08
CA TRP A 375 -1.52 24.19 -14.23
C TRP A 375 -1.88 22.98 -13.37
N GLY A 376 -0.90 22.25 -12.83
CA GLY A 376 -1.14 21.08 -11.98
C GLY A 376 -1.02 21.43 -10.50
N ASN A 377 -1.62 20.60 -9.66
CA ASN A 377 -1.61 20.72 -8.20
C ASN A 377 -0.63 19.72 -7.56
N TYR A 378 0.61 19.67 -8.06
CA TYR A 378 1.68 18.83 -7.51
C TYR A 378 2.27 19.50 -6.26
N GLY A 379 1.95 18.97 -5.09
CA GLY A 379 2.19 19.61 -3.79
C GLY A 379 3.34 18.99 -3.00
N THR A 380 3.11 18.84 -1.69
CA THR A 380 3.99 18.16 -0.72
C THR A 380 3.36 16.87 -0.22
N ASP A 381 2.53 16.22 -1.04
CA ASP A 381 1.64 15.14 -0.58
C ASP A 381 2.44 13.96 -0.01
N SER A 382 3.66 13.73 -0.48
CA SER A 382 4.57 12.69 0.03
C SER A 382 5.18 12.97 1.40
N GLY A 383 4.96 14.15 1.99
CA GLY A 383 5.65 14.58 3.20
C GLY A 383 7.18 14.62 3.07
N GLY A 384 7.66 14.69 1.82
CA GLY A 384 9.05 14.81 1.41
C GLY A 384 9.80 13.49 1.18
N GLU A 385 9.08 12.36 1.08
CA GLU A 385 9.66 11.06 0.75
C GLU A 385 10.22 10.98 -0.67
N CYS A 386 9.62 11.72 -1.62
CA CYS A 386 10.01 11.76 -3.03
C CYS A 386 10.36 10.38 -3.63
N ALA A 387 9.50 9.39 -3.37
CA ALA A 387 9.57 8.01 -3.82
C ALA A 387 10.75 7.18 -3.29
N VAL A 388 11.60 7.70 -2.39
CA VAL A 388 12.74 6.94 -1.87
C VAL A 388 12.30 5.64 -1.17
N PRO A 389 11.28 5.62 -0.30
CA PRO A 389 10.80 4.37 0.27
C PRO A 389 10.24 3.40 -0.79
N MET A 390 9.56 3.90 -1.82
CA MET A 390 9.01 3.08 -2.90
C MET A 390 10.10 2.31 -3.64
N VAL A 391 11.09 3.02 -4.19
CA VAL A 391 12.16 2.43 -5.02
C VAL A 391 13.12 1.51 -4.25
N ARG A 392 13.07 1.56 -2.92
CA ARG A 392 13.87 0.69 -2.04
C ARG A 392 13.10 -0.53 -1.56
N ARG A 393 11.77 -0.42 -1.43
CA ARG A 393 10.90 -1.49 -0.91
C ARG A 393 10.39 -2.40 -2.03
N PHE A 394 9.95 -1.84 -3.15
CA PHE A 394 9.29 -2.58 -4.22
C PHE A 394 10.19 -2.72 -5.46
N HIS A 395 9.84 -3.68 -6.32
CA HIS A 395 10.52 -3.93 -7.59
C HIS A 395 9.53 -3.99 -8.74
N SER A 396 10.02 -3.63 -9.92
CA SER A 396 9.34 -3.79 -11.20
C SER A 396 10.33 -4.32 -12.23
N PRO A 397 9.84 -4.77 -13.39
CA PRO A 397 10.65 -4.90 -14.58
C PRO A 397 11.47 -3.63 -14.87
N SER A 398 12.70 -3.83 -15.33
CA SER A 398 13.69 -2.79 -15.63
C SER A 398 13.58 -2.21 -17.04
N ASN A 399 12.45 -2.45 -17.72
CA ASN A 399 12.24 -2.09 -19.12
C ASN A 399 11.81 -0.64 -19.38
N GLY A 400 11.67 0.17 -18.33
CA GLY A 400 11.34 1.60 -18.39
C GLY A 400 12.21 2.42 -17.43
N ASN A 401 11.58 3.18 -16.53
CA ASN A 401 12.27 3.91 -15.46
C ASN A 401 11.85 3.35 -14.10
N GLY A 402 12.24 2.10 -13.83
CA GLY A 402 11.94 1.43 -12.56
C GLY A 402 10.44 1.44 -12.22
N LEU A 403 10.10 1.81 -10.98
CA LEU A 403 8.70 1.87 -10.51
C LEU A 403 7.90 3.05 -11.08
N PHE A 404 8.54 4.01 -11.74
CA PHE A 404 7.86 5.20 -12.25
C PHE A 404 7.08 4.91 -13.53
N TRP A 405 7.64 4.09 -14.42
CA TRP A 405 6.91 3.50 -15.55
C TRP A 405 7.63 2.25 -16.05
N TYR A 406 6.85 1.19 -16.31
CA TYR A 406 7.33 -0.12 -16.72
C TYR A 406 6.16 -0.93 -17.32
N SER A 407 6.46 -2.02 -18.02
CA SER A 407 5.45 -2.90 -18.60
C SER A 407 5.76 -4.37 -18.33
N PHE A 408 4.75 -5.23 -18.42
CA PHE A 408 4.93 -6.68 -18.29
C PHE A 408 3.79 -7.48 -18.90
N ASP A 409 4.11 -8.71 -19.31
CA ASP A 409 3.14 -9.67 -19.83
C ASP A 409 2.68 -10.63 -18.73
N VAL A 410 1.41 -11.01 -18.79
CA VAL A 410 0.79 -12.09 -17.99
C VAL A 410 -0.19 -12.83 -18.89
N GLY A 411 0.21 -14.00 -19.40
CA GLY A 411 -0.59 -14.80 -20.33
C GLY A 411 -1.02 -13.98 -21.56
N PRO A 412 -2.34 -13.74 -21.78
CA PRO A 412 -2.83 -12.97 -22.91
C PRO A 412 -2.82 -11.44 -22.73
N ILE A 413 -2.25 -10.92 -21.64
CA ILE A 413 -2.34 -9.50 -21.29
C ILE A 413 -0.96 -8.88 -21.28
N HIS A 414 -0.83 -7.73 -21.92
CA HIS A 414 0.28 -6.81 -21.74
C HIS A 414 -0.20 -5.61 -20.91
N ILE A 415 0.51 -5.31 -19.83
CA ILE A 415 0.14 -4.30 -18.83
C ILE A 415 1.24 -3.24 -18.78
N ILE A 416 0.85 -1.97 -18.83
CA ILE A 416 1.73 -0.80 -18.68
C ILE A 416 1.35 -0.06 -17.40
N TYR A 417 2.32 0.21 -16.54
CA TYR A 417 2.21 1.21 -15.49
C TYR A 417 2.94 2.48 -15.90
N TYR A 418 2.32 3.64 -15.66
CA TYR A 418 2.93 4.93 -15.88
C TYR A 418 2.58 5.93 -14.77
N SER A 419 3.48 6.88 -14.55
CA SER A 419 3.39 7.86 -13.49
C SER A 419 2.67 9.13 -13.96
N THR A 420 1.61 9.48 -13.24
CA THR A 420 0.93 10.78 -13.36
C THR A 420 1.68 11.92 -12.67
N GLU A 421 2.65 11.60 -11.83
CA GLU A 421 3.48 12.57 -11.09
C GLU A 421 4.76 12.98 -11.84
N HIS A 422 4.92 12.47 -13.07
CA HIS A 422 6.06 12.76 -13.94
C HIS A 422 5.58 13.33 -15.27
N ASP A 423 6.47 13.98 -16.03
CA ASP A 423 6.11 14.61 -17.28
C ASP A 423 5.54 13.58 -18.27
N PHE A 424 4.28 13.72 -18.64
CA PHE A 424 3.56 12.86 -19.58
C PHE A 424 3.25 13.56 -20.91
N ARG A 425 3.83 14.74 -21.15
CA ARG A 425 3.67 15.48 -22.42
C ARG A 425 4.44 14.78 -23.54
N ARG A 426 4.05 15.03 -24.79
CA ARG A 426 4.64 14.40 -25.99
C ARG A 426 6.18 14.44 -26.11
N THR A 427 6.81 15.42 -25.47
CA THR A 427 8.27 15.60 -25.51
C THR A 427 9.00 14.88 -24.37
N SER A 428 8.29 14.26 -23.44
CA SER A 428 8.90 13.60 -22.28
C SER A 428 9.42 12.20 -22.62
N SER A 429 10.40 11.75 -21.84
CA SER A 429 10.92 10.38 -21.91
C SER A 429 9.83 9.35 -21.65
N GLN A 430 8.98 9.59 -20.65
CA GLN A 430 7.85 8.72 -20.34
C GLN A 430 6.89 8.57 -21.52
N TYR A 431 6.48 9.66 -22.18
CA TYR A 431 5.58 9.58 -23.33
C TYR A 431 6.18 8.78 -24.49
N GLN A 432 7.45 9.06 -24.81
CA GLN A 432 8.17 8.36 -25.87
C GLN A 432 8.28 6.87 -25.56
N TRP A 433 8.62 6.53 -24.32
CA TRP A 433 8.68 5.15 -23.85
C TRP A 433 7.33 4.44 -23.95
N ILE A 434 6.23 5.06 -23.48
CA ILE A 434 4.87 4.49 -23.59
C ILE A 434 4.53 4.22 -25.06
N GLU A 435 4.82 5.15 -25.96
CA GLU A 435 4.54 4.98 -27.38
C GLU A 435 5.37 3.83 -27.99
N GLU A 436 6.65 3.73 -27.64
CA GLU A 436 7.54 2.66 -28.10
C GLU A 436 7.10 1.28 -27.61
N ASP A 437 6.74 1.19 -26.32
CA ASP A 437 6.25 -0.03 -25.69
C ASP A 437 4.94 -0.50 -26.32
N LEU A 438 3.94 0.38 -26.43
CA LEU A 438 2.66 0.10 -27.11
C LEU A 438 2.84 -0.36 -28.57
N ARG A 439 3.78 0.25 -29.30
CA ARG A 439 4.09 -0.13 -30.68
C ARG A 439 4.72 -1.52 -30.78
N SER A 440 5.43 -1.96 -29.73
CA SER A 440 6.12 -3.25 -29.71
C SER A 440 5.19 -4.44 -29.45
N VAL A 441 3.97 -4.20 -28.96
CA VAL A 441 3.06 -5.26 -28.53
C VAL A 441 2.58 -6.12 -29.71
N ASN A 442 2.84 -7.42 -29.62
CA ASN A 442 2.27 -8.40 -30.53
C ASN A 442 0.89 -8.87 -30.04
N ARG A 443 -0.17 -8.23 -30.54
CA ARG A 443 -1.57 -8.54 -30.20
C ARG A 443 -2.02 -9.97 -30.54
N SER A 444 -1.28 -10.71 -31.37
CA SER A 444 -1.55 -12.14 -31.60
C SER A 444 -1.11 -13.04 -30.43
N ARG A 445 -0.23 -12.52 -29.56
CA ARG A 445 0.24 -13.14 -28.32
C ARG A 445 -0.41 -12.54 -27.08
N THR A 446 -0.44 -11.21 -26.98
CA THR A 446 -1.08 -10.47 -25.89
C THR A 446 -2.22 -9.63 -26.46
N PRO A 447 -3.39 -10.26 -26.76
CA PRO A 447 -4.52 -9.54 -27.35
C PRO A 447 -5.05 -8.41 -26.47
N TRP A 448 -4.87 -8.49 -25.15
CA TRP A 448 -5.33 -7.48 -24.21
C TRP A 448 -4.21 -6.50 -23.82
N LEU A 449 -4.52 -5.22 -23.91
CA LEU A 449 -3.72 -4.10 -23.47
C LEU A 449 -4.39 -3.41 -22.29
N ILE A 450 -3.68 -3.34 -21.17
CA ILE A 450 -4.12 -2.62 -19.97
C ILE A 450 -3.09 -1.55 -19.64
N VAL A 451 -3.54 -0.33 -19.39
CA VAL A 451 -2.70 0.73 -18.84
C VAL A 451 -3.20 1.08 -17.43
N GLY A 452 -2.28 1.36 -16.52
CA GLY A 452 -2.55 1.72 -15.13
C GLY A 452 -1.80 2.99 -14.73
N SER A 453 -2.51 3.94 -14.10
CA SER A 453 -1.93 5.19 -13.58
C SER A 453 -2.72 5.73 -12.41
N HIS A 454 -2.07 6.47 -11.50
CA HIS A 454 -2.74 6.93 -10.30
C HIS A 454 -3.82 8.00 -10.56
N ARG A 455 -3.45 9.18 -11.07
CA ARG A 455 -4.44 10.25 -11.37
C ARG A 455 -5.31 9.89 -12.59
N HIS A 456 -6.54 10.39 -12.58
CA HIS A 456 -7.61 9.97 -13.48
C HIS A 456 -7.78 10.83 -14.74
N PHE A 457 -8.35 10.23 -15.79
CA PHE A 457 -8.74 10.92 -17.02
C PHE A 457 -10.15 11.51 -16.92
N TYR A 458 -11.07 10.73 -16.36
CA TYR A 458 -12.49 11.05 -16.28
C TYR A 458 -13.02 10.75 -14.88
N THR A 459 -13.90 11.61 -14.36
CA THR A 459 -14.60 11.43 -13.08
C THR A 459 -16.00 12.07 -13.15
N SER A 460 -16.95 11.56 -12.38
CA SER A 460 -18.29 12.12 -12.19
C SER A 460 -18.47 12.92 -10.89
N GLU A 461 -17.43 13.03 -10.05
CA GLU A 461 -17.50 13.78 -8.80
C GLU A 461 -17.60 15.29 -9.02
N SER A 462 -18.27 16.01 -8.10
CA SER A 462 -18.43 17.47 -8.17
C SER A 462 -17.07 18.17 -8.14
N GLU A 463 -16.78 18.92 -9.20
CA GLU A 463 -15.42 19.26 -9.57
C GLU A 463 -14.91 20.55 -8.91
N SER A 464 -13.65 20.55 -8.47
CA SER A 464 -12.89 21.80 -8.36
C SER A 464 -12.53 22.29 -9.77
N PRO A 465 -12.80 23.56 -10.14
CA PRO A 465 -12.35 24.15 -11.41
C PRO A 465 -10.83 24.10 -11.65
N THR A 466 -10.06 23.70 -10.64
CA THR A 466 -8.58 23.72 -10.61
C THR A 466 -7.93 22.38 -10.95
N ASP A 467 -8.67 21.28 -11.09
CA ASP A 467 -8.09 19.98 -11.45
C ASP A 467 -7.87 19.87 -12.97
N LEU A 468 -6.82 20.54 -13.46
CA LEU A 468 -6.45 20.55 -14.87
C LEU A 468 -5.60 19.34 -15.28
N ILE A 469 -5.12 18.53 -14.34
CA ILE A 469 -4.26 17.38 -14.64
C ILE A 469 -5.03 16.38 -15.52
N LYS A 470 -6.27 16.03 -15.17
CA LYS A 470 -7.14 15.15 -15.98
C LYS A 470 -7.35 15.65 -17.42
N LEU A 471 -7.41 16.97 -17.62
CA LEU A 471 -7.52 17.56 -18.96
C LEU A 471 -6.22 17.39 -19.75
N MET A 472 -5.07 17.60 -19.11
CA MET A 472 -3.77 17.44 -19.74
C MET A 472 -3.45 15.97 -20.05
N LEU A 473 -3.78 15.05 -19.14
CA LEU A 473 -3.65 13.61 -19.37
C LEU A 473 -4.41 13.19 -20.63
N ARG A 474 -5.67 13.64 -20.76
CA ARG A 474 -6.46 13.39 -21.97
C ARG A 474 -5.91 14.07 -23.21
N LEU A 475 -5.42 15.30 -23.09
CA LEU A 475 -4.86 16.01 -24.24
C LEU A 475 -3.65 15.27 -24.84
N TYR A 476 -2.79 14.71 -24.00
CA TYR A 476 -1.53 14.11 -24.44
C TYR A 476 -1.65 12.60 -24.68
N LEU A 477 -2.16 11.85 -23.71
CA LEU A 477 -2.11 10.38 -23.70
C LEU A 477 -3.35 9.73 -24.34
N GLU A 478 -4.55 10.30 -24.20
CA GLU A 478 -5.77 9.67 -24.76
C GLU A 478 -5.68 9.44 -26.29
N PRO A 479 -5.14 10.35 -27.12
CA PRO A 479 -4.96 10.08 -28.56
C PRO A 479 -3.93 8.98 -28.84
N LEU A 480 -2.86 8.92 -28.04
CA LEU A 480 -1.81 7.90 -28.18
C LEU A 480 -2.38 6.53 -27.87
N PHE A 481 -3.04 6.46 -26.72
CA PHE A 481 -3.80 5.31 -26.30
C PHE A 481 -4.72 4.92 -27.45
N TYR A 482 -5.68 5.77 -27.87
CA TYR A 482 -6.65 5.47 -28.94
C TYR A 482 -6.01 4.86 -30.19
N GLN A 483 -4.87 5.40 -30.63
CA GLN A 483 -4.12 4.94 -31.80
C GLN A 483 -3.64 3.47 -31.69
N TYR A 484 -3.27 3.00 -30.49
CA TYR A 484 -2.75 1.64 -30.27
C TYR A 484 -3.79 0.67 -29.70
N HIS A 485 -5.06 1.06 -29.65
CA HIS A 485 -6.17 0.20 -29.21
C HIS A 485 -5.96 -0.42 -27.81
N VAL A 486 -5.53 0.34 -26.79
CA VAL A 486 -5.58 -0.11 -25.40
C VAL A 486 -7.03 -0.43 -25.02
N ASP A 487 -7.23 -1.58 -24.38
CA ASP A 487 -8.57 -2.08 -24.09
C ASP A 487 -9.09 -1.54 -22.75
N VAL A 488 -8.19 -1.40 -21.77
CA VAL A 488 -8.53 -0.98 -20.40
C VAL A 488 -7.57 0.10 -19.90
N ASN A 489 -8.12 1.21 -19.41
CA ASN A 489 -7.38 2.23 -18.65
C ASN A 489 -7.87 2.23 -17.20
N LEU A 490 -6.99 1.81 -16.28
CA LEU A 490 -7.24 1.74 -14.86
C LEU A 490 -6.61 2.95 -14.16
N TYR A 491 -7.40 3.67 -13.37
CA TYR A 491 -6.89 4.76 -12.55
C TYR A 491 -7.61 4.90 -11.22
N ALA A 492 -6.98 5.62 -10.28
CA ALA A 492 -7.38 5.71 -8.88
C ALA A 492 -7.43 7.19 -8.42
N HIS A 493 -6.87 7.57 -7.25
CA HIS A 493 -6.72 8.94 -6.73
C HIS A 493 -8.00 9.66 -6.27
N ARG A 494 -9.18 9.29 -6.79
CA ARG A 494 -10.45 9.72 -6.20
C ARG A 494 -11.03 8.52 -5.51
N HIS A 495 -11.46 8.73 -4.28
CA HIS A 495 -11.96 7.65 -3.46
C HIS A 495 -13.44 7.38 -3.78
N SER A 496 -13.71 6.90 -5.01
CA SER A 496 -15.01 6.47 -5.52
C SER A 496 -14.95 5.55 -6.76
N ASP A 497 -15.94 4.64 -6.87
CA ASP A 497 -15.89 3.49 -7.79
C ASP A 497 -16.71 3.87 -9.01
N GLN A 498 -16.10 3.90 -10.19
CA GLN A 498 -16.81 4.31 -11.41
C GLN A 498 -16.36 3.50 -12.62
N SER A 499 -17.28 2.80 -13.26
CA SER A 499 -17.04 2.24 -14.59
C SER A 499 -17.64 3.16 -15.64
N GLN A 500 -16.89 3.46 -16.71
CA GLN A 500 -17.41 4.25 -17.82
C GLN A 500 -17.59 3.39 -19.06
N TYR A 501 -18.63 3.71 -19.85
CA TYR A 501 -18.75 3.20 -21.21
C TYR A 501 -17.54 3.63 -22.04
N LYS A 502 -17.33 2.94 -23.17
CA LYS A 502 -16.30 3.27 -24.14
C LYS A 502 -16.34 4.76 -24.47
N THR A 503 -15.26 5.48 -24.16
CA THR A 503 -15.25 6.95 -24.27
C THR A 503 -13.96 7.42 -24.92
N TYR A 504 -14.09 8.29 -25.92
CA TYR A 504 -12.99 9.04 -26.50
C TYR A 504 -13.41 10.49 -26.67
N ARG A 505 -12.63 11.45 -26.15
CA ARG A 505 -12.96 12.89 -26.18
C ARG A 505 -14.38 13.18 -25.69
N TYR A 506 -14.76 12.61 -24.54
CA TYR A 506 -16.12 12.70 -23.96
C TYR A 506 -17.26 12.18 -24.84
N LYS A 507 -16.98 11.48 -25.95
CA LYS A 507 -18.01 10.84 -26.77
C LYS A 507 -18.05 9.36 -26.46
N THR A 508 -19.22 8.87 -26.10
CA THR A 508 -19.45 7.43 -25.99
C THR A 508 -19.35 6.79 -27.37
N LEU A 509 -18.48 5.80 -27.51
CA LEU A 509 -18.35 5.01 -28.74
C LEU A 509 -19.42 3.90 -28.74
N PRO A 510 -19.99 3.54 -29.91
CA PRO A 510 -20.99 2.47 -29.99
C PRO A 510 -20.46 1.15 -29.40
N LEU A 511 -21.29 0.44 -28.64
CA LEU A 511 -21.03 -0.96 -28.31
C LEU A 511 -21.19 -1.79 -29.59
N ALA A 512 -20.27 -2.71 -29.87
CA ALA A 512 -20.42 -3.63 -30.99
C ALA A 512 -21.72 -4.44 -30.82
N PRO A 513 -22.50 -4.70 -31.89
CA PRO A 513 -23.81 -5.33 -31.77
C PRO A 513 -23.68 -6.86 -31.57
N SER A 514 -23.85 -7.33 -30.33
CA SER A 514 -24.54 -8.58 -29.91
C SER A 514 -24.05 -9.04 -28.52
N ILE A 515 -24.91 -8.94 -27.50
CA ILE A 515 -24.68 -9.52 -26.17
C ILE A 515 -25.78 -10.58 -25.93
N PRO A 516 -25.45 -11.87 -25.74
CA PRO A 516 -26.39 -12.92 -25.35
C PRO A 516 -26.89 -12.76 -23.90
N ASP A 517 -28.12 -13.20 -23.65
CA ASP A 517 -28.85 -13.09 -22.37
C ASP A 517 -28.13 -13.70 -21.15
N SER A 518 -27.16 -14.61 -21.36
CA SER A 518 -26.35 -15.20 -20.28
C SER A 518 -25.46 -14.19 -19.54
N ILE A 519 -25.12 -13.06 -20.16
CA ILE A 519 -24.33 -11.99 -19.52
C ILE A 519 -25.20 -11.09 -18.63
N ASN A 520 -26.50 -10.99 -18.92
CA ASN A 520 -27.44 -10.27 -18.05
C ASN A 520 -27.64 -11.01 -16.71
N GLN A 521 -27.56 -12.35 -16.70
CA GLN A 521 -27.58 -13.14 -15.45
C GLN A 521 -26.32 -12.94 -14.60
N LEU A 522 -25.15 -12.74 -15.22
CA LEU A 522 -23.91 -12.42 -14.50
C LEU A 522 -23.94 -10.99 -13.93
N LYS A 523 -24.63 -10.05 -14.60
CA LYS A 523 -24.94 -8.72 -14.06
C LYS A 523 -25.87 -8.78 -12.84
N GLU A 524 -26.94 -9.58 -12.89
CA GLU A 524 -27.84 -9.76 -11.74
C GLU A 524 -27.13 -10.38 -10.52
N GLN A 525 -26.12 -11.24 -10.75
CA GLN A 525 -25.28 -11.76 -9.67
C GLN A 525 -24.25 -10.74 -9.16
N ALA A 526 -23.77 -9.84 -10.02
CA ALA A 526 -22.92 -8.71 -9.64
C ALA A 526 -23.67 -7.63 -8.82
N ASP A 527 -24.95 -7.42 -9.12
CA ASP A 527 -25.85 -6.51 -8.39
C ASP A 527 -26.20 -7.00 -6.97
N GLN A 528 -25.87 -8.26 -6.63
CA GLN A 528 -25.90 -8.78 -5.24
C GLN A 528 -24.61 -8.52 -4.46
N GLY A 529 -23.69 -7.74 -5.02
CA GLY A 529 -22.46 -7.31 -4.38
C GLY A 529 -21.25 -8.14 -4.82
N TYR A 530 -20.26 -7.44 -5.39
CA TYR A 530 -18.87 -7.88 -5.59
C TYR A 530 -18.57 -8.81 -6.77
N LEU A 531 -18.77 -8.34 -8.02
CA LEU A 531 -18.11 -8.95 -9.18
C LEU A 531 -18.15 -8.06 -10.44
N PHE A 532 -17.00 -7.63 -10.97
CA PHE A 532 -16.92 -7.20 -12.37
C PHE A 532 -16.38 -8.36 -13.21
N VAL A 533 -17.28 -9.12 -13.84
CA VAL A 533 -16.93 -10.15 -14.82
C VAL A 533 -16.74 -9.50 -16.18
N MET A 534 -15.52 -9.52 -16.72
CA MET A 534 -15.30 -9.24 -18.15
C MET A 534 -15.43 -10.56 -18.91
N THR A 535 -16.60 -10.79 -19.52
CA THR A 535 -16.81 -11.90 -20.47
C THR A 535 -16.43 -11.46 -21.89
N PRO A 536 -15.83 -12.34 -22.72
CA PRO A 536 -15.33 -12.01 -24.04
C PRO A 536 -16.48 -11.92 -25.05
N LEU A 537 -16.84 -10.70 -25.48
CA LEU A 537 -17.58 -10.49 -26.73
C LEU A 537 -17.10 -9.29 -27.56
N PHE A 538 -15.97 -8.69 -27.18
CA PHE A 538 -15.46 -7.50 -27.86
C PHE A 538 -14.52 -7.94 -28.99
N GLY A 539 -15.10 -8.05 -30.19
CA GLY A 539 -14.32 -8.12 -31.41
C GLY A 539 -13.50 -6.83 -31.60
N GLU A 540 -12.38 -6.99 -32.28
CA GLU A 540 -11.42 -5.96 -32.72
C GLU A 540 -11.90 -4.50 -32.56
N SER A 541 -11.14 -3.70 -31.77
CA SER A 541 -11.15 -2.22 -31.67
C SER A 541 -11.89 -1.49 -30.51
N ASP A 542 -11.89 -2.02 -29.28
CA ASP A 542 -12.79 -1.53 -28.21
C ASP A 542 -12.11 -1.08 -26.88
N TRP A 543 -12.45 0.13 -26.39
CA TRP A 543 -11.86 0.81 -25.22
C TRP A 543 -12.81 0.91 -24.01
N VAL A 544 -12.37 0.68 -22.77
CA VAL A 544 -13.17 0.92 -21.54
C VAL A 544 -12.33 1.60 -20.45
N ASN A 545 -12.87 2.64 -19.80
CA ASN A 545 -12.21 3.31 -18.67
C ASN A 545 -12.80 2.82 -17.34
N PHE A 546 -11.94 2.48 -16.39
CA PHE A 546 -12.35 2.15 -15.02
C PHE A 546 -11.65 3.05 -14.01
N TYR A 547 -12.46 3.57 -13.10
CA TYR A 547 -12.12 4.28 -11.90
C TYR A 547 -12.17 3.27 -10.75
N LEU A 548 -11.05 3.07 -10.05
CA LEU A 548 -10.92 2.07 -9.00
C LEU A 548 -10.68 2.77 -7.65
N ASP A 549 -11.71 2.92 -6.80
CA ASP A 549 -11.66 3.17 -5.34
C ASP A 549 -13.11 3.36 -4.78
N TRP A 550 -13.41 3.46 -3.48
CA TRP A 550 -14.73 3.17 -2.85
C TRP A 550 -15.85 4.22 -2.80
N LYS A 551 -17.11 3.77 -3.04
CA LYS A 551 -18.39 4.09 -2.29
C LYS A 551 -19.60 3.53 -3.07
N THR A 552 -20.68 2.91 -2.56
CA THR A 552 -21.33 2.70 -1.23
C THR A 552 -22.12 1.38 -1.26
N ALA A 553 -22.05 0.55 -0.21
CA ALA A 553 -23.14 -0.38 0.14
C ALA A 553 -23.95 0.24 1.27
N LYS A 554 -25.20 0.63 0.99
CA LYS A 554 -26.18 0.80 2.07
C LYS A 554 -26.43 -0.56 2.69
N SER A 555 -26.29 -0.62 4.00
CA SER A 555 -26.76 -1.72 4.81
C SER A 555 -28.29 -1.81 4.74
N ASP A 556 -28.83 -2.57 3.81
CA ASP A 556 -30.16 -3.15 4.01
C ASP A 556 -29.94 -4.51 4.69
N ALA A 557 -29.63 -4.42 5.99
CA ALA A 557 -29.87 -5.54 6.89
C ALA A 557 -31.39 -5.75 6.89
N LEU A 558 -31.80 -6.91 6.39
CA LEU A 558 -33.10 -7.50 6.63
C LEU A 558 -33.37 -7.51 8.14
N ASP A 559 -34.19 -6.57 8.60
CA ASP A 559 -34.94 -6.73 9.84
C ASP A 559 -36.04 -7.77 9.56
N ILE A 560 -35.76 -9.00 9.98
CA ILE A 560 -36.77 -10.03 10.15
C ILE A 560 -37.18 -9.97 11.62
N ASP A 561 -38.22 -9.17 11.90
CA ASP A 561 -39.14 -9.28 13.03
C ASP A 561 -40.48 -8.78 12.46
N GLY A 562 -41.52 -9.59 12.24
CA GLY A 562 -42.18 -10.46 13.18
C GLY A 562 -43.56 -9.87 13.49
N GLY A 563 -44.63 -10.46 12.96
CA GLY A 563 -45.98 -10.28 13.52
C GLY A 563 -47.12 -9.95 12.54
N PHE A 564 -47.92 -11.00 12.29
CA PHE A 564 -49.33 -11.05 11.83
C PHE A 564 -49.70 -10.59 10.42
#